data_AF-R9IVF7-F1
#
_entry.id   AF-R9IVF7-F1
#
_cell.length_a   1.000
_cell.length_b   1.000
_cell.length_c   1.000
_cell.angle_alpha   90.00
_cell.angle_beta   90.00
_cell.angle_gamma   90.00
#
_symmetry.space_group_name_H-M   'P 1'
#
loop_
_entity.id
_entity.type
_entity.pdbx_description
1 polymer ?
#
loop_
_entity_poly.entity_id
_entity_poly.type
_entity_poly.pdbx_seq_one_letter_code
_entity_poly.pdbx_strand_id
1 'polypeptide(L)'
;MKRKVSLLLAVSLMCALVFPVPMVQAANSKIVYLKENRTYRYDLNGDKKKEKIKVKCTVSGYSDATIQLYVNGKRIFSRKRDSLGAKFYLVDLNKKDKYKELLVHGLSDSGTTGDFFAVRYKGNNKKSVLEGATQNGRKLRSNSKQLNLYRFTLYSNTGQNKLYIKADTPYSNFYFGSYYVKVPVVIKNGKLTAQKSSSYRALGQTKSYLYRLKRSMALYEKASTSSSSVICYSGSSFHALELKPAQNSDTGGLYVKVKMSSGKTGWLYFPSYSSYDTGYLENVPGWG
;
A
#
# COMPACT_ATOMS: atom_id res chain seq x y z
N MET A 1 43.05 53.02 45.21
CA MET A 1 43.60 51.64 45.09
C MET A 1 42.45 50.66 44.84
N LYS A 2 42.66 49.76 43.87
CA LYS A 2 41.70 48.89 43.18
C LYS A 2 40.90 47.97 44.12
N ARG A 3 39.59 47.77 43.87
CA ARG A 3 38.88 46.50 44.14
C ARG A 3 37.66 46.30 43.22
N LYS A 4 37.95 45.59 42.12
CA LYS A 4 37.18 44.57 41.39
C LYS A 4 35.63 44.68 41.40
N VAL A 5 35.08 45.16 40.28
CA VAL A 5 33.73 44.80 39.81
C VAL A 5 33.79 43.36 39.31
N SER A 6 33.07 42.44 39.97
CA SER A 6 32.92 41.07 39.49
C SER A 6 31.62 40.96 38.70
N LEU A 7 31.78 40.72 37.40
CA LEU A 7 30.76 40.35 36.43
C LEU A 7 30.18 38.99 36.82
N LEU A 8 28.86 38.87 36.93
CA LEU A 8 28.16 37.59 36.93
C LEU A 8 27.12 37.62 35.80
N LEU A 9 27.56 37.20 34.61
CA LEU A 9 26.69 36.89 33.48
C LEU A 9 25.91 35.61 33.84
N ALA A 10 24.62 35.75 34.12
CA ALA A 10 23.71 34.62 34.19
C ALA A 10 23.42 34.11 32.77
N VAL A 11 24.21 33.16 32.30
CA VAL A 11 23.90 32.38 31.09
C VAL A 11 22.76 31.43 31.45
N SER A 12 21.53 31.80 31.08
CA SER A 12 20.37 30.93 31.16
C SER A 12 20.49 29.83 30.09
N LEU A 13 21.08 28.71 30.50
CA LEU A 13 21.11 27.48 29.71
C LEU A 13 19.69 26.90 29.68
N MET A 14 18.87 27.33 28.71
CA MET A 14 17.63 26.62 28.36
C MET A 14 18.00 25.24 27.82
N CYS A 15 18.08 24.26 28.71
CA CYS A 15 18.01 22.85 28.33
C CYS A 15 16.62 22.59 27.75
N ALA A 16 16.49 22.72 26.43
CA ALA A 16 15.37 22.17 25.69
C ALA A 16 15.40 20.65 25.87
N LEU A 17 14.63 20.18 26.85
CA LEU A 17 14.31 18.77 27.02
C LEU A 17 13.57 18.30 25.77
N VAL A 18 14.33 17.69 24.85
CA VAL A 18 13.80 16.94 23.72
C VAL A 18 13.18 15.67 24.31
N PHE A 19 11.95 15.79 24.80
CA PHE A 19 11.15 14.62 25.09
C PHE A 19 10.86 13.92 23.75
N PRO A 20 11.18 12.62 23.60
CA PRO A 20 10.71 11.87 22.45
C PRO A 20 9.18 11.83 22.54
N VAL A 21 8.52 12.64 21.71
CA VAL A 21 7.07 12.58 21.56
C VAL A 21 6.76 11.13 21.17
N PRO A 22 6.03 10.36 22.00
CA PRO A 22 5.69 9.00 21.64
C PRO A 22 4.94 9.08 20.32
N MET A 23 5.45 8.39 19.30
CA MET A 23 4.81 8.31 18.01
C MET A 23 3.48 7.60 18.22
N VAL A 24 2.41 8.37 18.46
CA VAL A 24 1.06 7.82 18.60
C VAL A 24 0.76 7.12 17.30
N GLN A 25 0.81 5.78 17.33
CA GLN A 25 0.44 4.96 16.19
C GLN A 25 -1.05 5.20 15.95
N ALA A 26 -1.36 6.06 14.99
CA ALA A 26 -2.71 6.46 14.70
C ALA A 26 -3.57 5.22 14.46
N ALA A 27 -4.64 5.06 15.24
CA ALA A 27 -5.61 4.00 15.05
C ALA A 27 -6.16 4.10 13.61
N ASN A 28 -6.10 2.97 12.88
CA ASN A 28 -6.57 2.90 11.50
C ASN A 28 -7.98 3.49 11.40
N SER A 29 -8.19 4.37 10.43
CA SER A 29 -9.50 4.88 10.07
C SER A 29 -10.35 3.78 9.46
N LYS A 30 -11.65 3.76 9.79
CA LYS A 30 -12.58 2.72 9.37
C LYS A 30 -12.75 2.75 7.86
N ILE A 31 -12.76 1.56 7.25
CA ILE A 31 -13.15 1.35 5.85
C ILE A 31 -14.50 0.63 5.89
N VAL A 32 -15.50 1.17 5.19
CA VAL A 32 -16.83 0.55 5.08
C VAL A 32 -17.05 0.13 3.64
N TYR A 33 -17.24 -1.16 3.40
CA TYR A 33 -17.63 -1.66 2.08
C TYR A 33 -19.09 -1.31 1.78
N LEU A 34 -19.32 -0.69 0.63
CA LEU A 34 -20.65 -0.31 0.15
C LEU A 34 -21.11 -1.33 -0.89
N LYS A 35 -22.17 -2.07 -0.57
CA LYS A 35 -22.83 -2.97 -1.51
C LYS A 35 -23.60 -2.15 -2.53
N GLU A 36 -23.57 -2.60 -3.77
CA GLU A 36 -24.32 -1.97 -4.85
C GLU A 36 -25.82 -1.97 -4.57
N ASN A 37 -26.49 -0.93 -5.07
CA ASN A 37 -27.93 -0.72 -4.95
C ASN A 37 -28.51 -0.62 -3.53
N ARG A 38 -27.69 -0.75 -2.48
CA ARG A 38 -28.08 -0.49 -1.10
C ARG A 38 -27.92 0.99 -0.76
N THR A 39 -28.89 1.52 0.00
CA THR A 39 -28.83 2.89 0.52
C THR A 39 -28.15 2.92 1.89
N TYR A 40 -27.17 3.80 2.03
CA TYR A 40 -26.45 4.08 3.28
C TYR A 40 -26.69 5.52 3.73
N ARG A 41 -26.49 5.81 5.03
CA ARG A 41 -26.65 7.17 5.58
C ARG A 41 -25.41 7.60 6.36
N TYR A 42 -24.67 8.57 5.83
CA TYR A 42 -23.45 9.11 6.45
C TYR A 42 -23.35 10.61 6.22
N ASP A 43 -22.78 11.32 7.18
CA ASP A 43 -22.35 12.71 7.01
C ASP A 43 -21.03 12.73 6.22
N LEU A 44 -21.11 13.14 4.96
CA LEU A 44 -20.00 13.16 3.99
C LEU A 44 -19.23 14.49 3.98
N ASN A 45 -19.87 15.58 4.35
CA ASN A 45 -19.34 16.95 4.22
C ASN A 45 -19.10 17.65 5.58
N GLY A 46 -19.44 16.98 6.68
CA GLY A 46 -19.26 17.43 8.06
C GLY A 46 -20.27 18.47 8.53
N ASP A 47 -21.44 18.57 7.89
CA ASP A 47 -22.49 19.53 8.27
C ASP A 47 -23.48 18.98 9.32
N LYS A 48 -23.18 17.79 9.88
CA LYS A 48 -24.00 17.05 10.85
C LYS A 48 -25.31 16.49 10.29
N LYS A 49 -25.62 16.69 9.00
CA LYS A 49 -26.74 16.03 8.32
C LYS A 49 -26.21 14.82 7.57
N LYS A 50 -26.97 13.72 7.58
CA LYS A 50 -26.56 12.49 6.90
C LYS A 50 -27.09 12.48 5.48
N GLU A 51 -26.21 12.33 4.51
CA GLU A 51 -26.54 12.06 3.12
C GLU A 51 -26.99 10.61 2.90
N LYS A 52 -27.97 10.42 2.01
CA LYS A 52 -28.30 9.09 1.45
C LYS A 52 -27.30 8.76 0.34
N ILE A 53 -26.55 7.67 0.49
CA ILE A 53 -25.52 7.24 -0.46
C ILE A 53 -26.01 5.96 -1.15
N LYS A 54 -25.92 5.92 -2.47
CA LYS A 54 -26.12 4.71 -3.27
C LYS A 54 -25.03 4.62 -4.33
N VAL A 55 -24.50 3.42 -4.53
CA VAL A 55 -23.46 3.14 -5.53
C VAL A 55 -23.99 2.09 -6.51
N LYS A 56 -23.56 2.19 -7.77
CA LYS A 56 -23.97 1.30 -8.85
C LYS A 56 -22.84 1.16 -9.86
N CYS A 57 -22.62 -0.06 -10.33
CA CYS A 57 -21.78 -0.40 -11.46
C CYS A 57 -22.63 -1.20 -12.45
N THR A 58 -22.66 -0.80 -13.72
CA THR A 58 -23.28 -1.60 -14.78
C THR A 58 -22.23 -1.93 -15.81
N VAL A 59 -22.05 -3.21 -16.09
CA VAL A 59 -21.13 -3.70 -17.11
C VAL A 59 -21.95 -4.05 -18.35
N SER A 60 -21.57 -3.50 -19.49
CA SER A 60 -22.03 -3.93 -20.80
C SER A 60 -20.90 -4.66 -21.54
N GLY A 61 -21.24 -5.62 -22.39
CA GLY A 61 -20.22 -6.42 -23.08
C GLY A 61 -19.30 -7.15 -22.10
N TYR A 62 -18.02 -7.27 -22.46
CA TYR A 62 -17.03 -7.97 -21.65
C TYR A 62 -16.54 -7.12 -20.46
N SER A 63 -16.20 -5.85 -20.70
CA SER A 63 -15.51 -5.01 -19.72
C SER A 63 -15.90 -3.53 -19.76
N ASP A 64 -17.07 -3.16 -20.29
CA ASP A 64 -17.49 -1.74 -20.30
C ASP A 64 -18.28 -1.38 -19.05
N ALA A 65 -17.58 -1.16 -17.93
CA ALA A 65 -18.21 -0.71 -16.69
C ALA A 65 -18.56 0.78 -16.72
N THR A 66 -19.80 1.08 -16.37
CA THR A 66 -20.26 2.43 -16.00
C THR A 66 -20.40 2.51 -14.48
N ILE A 67 -19.50 3.24 -13.84
CA ILE A 67 -19.46 3.46 -12.40
C ILE A 67 -20.26 4.71 -12.06
N GLN A 68 -21.22 4.60 -11.13
CA GLN A 68 -22.13 5.69 -10.76
C GLN A 68 -22.23 5.85 -9.24
N LEU A 69 -22.17 7.10 -8.78
CA LEU A 69 -22.33 7.45 -7.36
C LEU A 69 -23.50 8.43 -7.21
N TYR A 70 -24.38 8.14 -6.25
CA TYR A 70 -25.57 8.92 -5.95
C TYR A 70 -25.53 9.42 -4.51
N VAL A 71 -25.86 10.69 -4.33
CA VAL A 71 -26.01 11.35 -3.03
C VAL A 71 -27.37 12.05 -3.01
N ASN A 72 -28.17 11.76 -1.98
CA ASN A 72 -29.54 12.27 -1.83
C ASN A 72 -30.41 12.04 -3.08
N GLY A 73 -30.27 10.87 -3.70
CA GLY A 73 -30.98 10.48 -4.92
C GLY A 73 -30.46 11.11 -6.21
N LYS A 74 -29.56 12.10 -6.14
CA LYS A 74 -28.96 12.76 -7.31
C LYS A 74 -27.66 12.06 -7.70
N ARG A 75 -27.47 11.81 -9.00
CA ARG A 75 -26.22 11.25 -9.54
C ARG A 75 -25.14 12.33 -9.49
N ILE A 76 -24.22 12.23 -8.53
CA ILE A 76 -23.13 13.20 -8.39
C ILE A 76 -21.96 12.87 -9.31
N PHE A 77 -21.74 11.60 -9.65
CA PHE A 77 -20.60 11.18 -10.44
C PHE A 77 -20.96 9.99 -11.34
N SER A 78 -20.37 9.96 -12.53
CA SER A 78 -20.46 8.87 -13.49
C SER A 78 -19.16 8.78 -14.27
N ARG A 79 -18.63 7.56 -14.47
CA ARG A 79 -17.40 7.34 -15.22
C ARG A 79 -17.46 5.97 -15.91
N LYS A 80 -17.12 5.95 -17.20
CA LYS A 80 -16.93 4.71 -17.96
C LYS A 80 -15.46 4.27 -17.91
N ARG A 81 -15.22 2.98 -17.76
CA ARG A 81 -13.89 2.37 -17.75
C ARG A 81 -13.95 0.98 -18.35
N ASP A 82 -12.86 0.61 -18.99
CA ASP A 82 -12.54 -0.79 -19.30
C ASP A 82 -12.25 -1.52 -17.97
N SER A 83 -13.29 -2.13 -17.43
CA SER A 83 -13.35 -2.75 -16.12
C SER A 83 -14.51 -3.74 -16.07
N LEU A 84 -14.27 -4.91 -15.45
CA LEU A 84 -15.24 -5.98 -15.22
C LEU A 84 -16.24 -5.67 -14.08
N GLY A 85 -16.10 -4.53 -13.40
CA GLY A 85 -16.93 -4.13 -12.26
C GLY A 85 -16.18 -3.24 -11.29
N ALA A 86 -16.80 -2.86 -10.17
CA ALA A 86 -16.16 -1.99 -9.19
C ALA A 86 -16.47 -2.38 -7.73
N LYS A 87 -15.49 -2.17 -6.86
CA LYS A 87 -15.67 -2.21 -5.40
C LYS A 87 -15.76 -0.78 -4.87
N PHE A 88 -16.69 -0.57 -3.95
CA PHE A 88 -17.00 0.74 -3.39
C PHE A 88 -16.75 0.76 -1.89
N TYR A 89 -16.14 1.85 -1.41
CA TYR A 89 -15.79 2.02 -0.02
C TYR A 89 -16.13 3.43 0.46
N LEU A 90 -16.68 3.55 1.66
CA LEU A 90 -16.66 4.81 2.40
C LEU A 90 -15.42 4.82 3.28
N VAL A 91 -14.63 5.88 3.16
CA VAL A 91 -13.37 6.07 3.89
C VAL A 91 -13.28 7.50 4.40
N ASP A 92 -12.72 7.69 5.58
CA ASP A 92 -12.29 9.01 6.07
C ASP A 92 -10.78 9.10 5.86
N LEU A 93 -10.36 9.67 4.73
CA LEU A 93 -8.95 9.72 4.35
C LEU A 93 -8.14 10.71 5.19
N ASN A 94 -8.80 11.69 5.82
CA ASN A 94 -8.18 12.71 6.66
C ASN A 94 -9.13 13.14 7.78
N LYS A 95 -8.99 12.53 8.95
CA LYS A 95 -9.83 12.77 10.13
C LYS A 95 -9.78 14.21 10.66
N LYS A 96 -8.78 15.00 10.22
CA LYS A 96 -8.65 16.42 10.58
C LYS A 96 -9.48 17.32 9.68
N ASP A 97 -9.88 16.83 8.51
CA ASP A 97 -10.86 17.53 7.68
C ASP A 97 -12.26 16.99 7.95
N LYS A 98 -13.26 17.69 7.40
CA LYS A 98 -14.66 17.42 7.68
C LYS A 98 -15.26 16.37 6.74
N TYR A 99 -14.51 15.88 5.77
CA TYR A 99 -15.03 15.10 4.66
C TYR A 99 -14.86 13.59 4.88
N LYS A 100 -15.76 12.83 4.27
CA LYS A 100 -15.57 11.39 4.02
C LYS A 100 -15.67 11.15 2.52
N GLU A 101 -14.83 10.27 2.01
CA GLU A 101 -14.73 9.98 0.59
C GLU A 101 -15.39 8.66 0.22
N LEU A 102 -15.99 8.65 -0.97
CA LEU A 102 -16.43 7.46 -1.68
C LEU A 102 -15.28 6.98 -2.56
N LEU A 103 -14.52 6.00 -2.09
CA LEU A 103 -13.42 5.39 -2.81
C LEU A 103 -13.93 4.26 -3.71
N VAL A 104 -13.45 4.26 -4.95
CA VAL A 104 -13.80 3.30 -6.00
C VAL A 104 -12.54 2.56 -6.42
N HIS A 105 -12.65 1.25 -6.52
CA HIS A 105 -11.65 0.39 -7.12
C HIS A 105 -12.29 -0.42 -8.26
N GLY A 106 -12.01 -0.01 -9.51
CA GLY A 106 -12.40 -0.73 -10.71
C GLY A 106 -11.55 -1.98 -10.89
N LEU A 107 -12.18 -3.10 -11.22
CA LEU A 107 -11.55 -4.39 -11.42
C LEU A 107 -11.39 -4.64 -12.92
N SER A 108 -10.27 -5.13 -13.39
CA SER A 108 -10.03 -5.51 -14.78
C SER A 108 -9.66 -7.00 -14.85
N ASP A 109 -9.52 -7.51 -16.07
CA ASP A 109 -9.09 -8.88 -16.33
C ASP A 109 -7.73 -9.20 -15.69
N SER A 110 -7.42 -10.49 -15.58
CA SER A 110 -6.11 -10.97 -15.13
C SER A 110 -5.67 -10.40 -13.76
N GLY A 111 -6.65 -10.04 -12.92
CA GLY A 111 -6.46 -9.46 -11.59
C GLY A 111 -6.03 -7.99 -11.58
N THR A 112 -5.98 -7.33 -12.74
CA THR A 112 -5.50 -5.94 -12.87
C THR A 112 -6.54 -4.92 -12.41
N THR A 113 -6.11 -3.70 -12.12
CA THR A 113 -6.96 -2.57 -11.72
C THR A 113 -7.48 -1.90 -12.98
N GLY A 114 -8.79 -1.68 -13.08
CA GLY A 114 -9.42 -0.91 -14.17
C GLY A 114 -9.59 0.58 -13.84
N ASP A 115 -9.63 0.94 -12.55
CA ASP A 115 -9.51 2.32 -12.06
C ASP A 115 -9.28 2.35 -10.54
N PHE A 116 -8.77 3.46 -10.01
CA PHE A 116 -8.69 3.70 -8.58
C PHE A 116 -8.79 5.19 -8.30
N PHE A 117 -9.84 5.64 -7.63
CA PHE A 117 -10.06 7.05 -7.31
C PHE A 117 -10.98 7.20 -6.10
N ALA A 118 -11.07 8.42 -5.56
CA ALA A 118 -12.04 8.73 -4.51
C ALA A 118 -12.80 10.01 -4.82
N VAL A 119 -14.09 10.05 -4.48
CA VAL A 119 -14.96 11.21 -4.68
C VAL A 119 -15.30 11.83 -3.33
N ARG A 120 -15.00 13.12 -3.20
CA ARG A 120 -15.34 13.95 -2.05
C ARG A 120 -16.58 14.78 -2.38
N TYR A 121 -17.67 14.57 -1.65
CA TYR A 121 -18.88 15.40 -1.75
C TYR A 121 -18.72 16.68 -0.93
N LYS A 122 -19.02 17.84 -1.53
CA LYS A 122 -18.83 19.17 -0.92
C LYS A 122 -20.15 19.86 -0.52
N GLY A 123 -21.28 19.15 -0.57
CA GLY A 123 -22.60 19.76 -0.46
C GLY A 123 -23.10 20.33 -1.79
N ASN A 124 -24.41 20.60 -1.89
CA ASN A 124 -25.04 21.25 -3.04
C ASN A 124 -24.66 20.62 -4.41
N ASN A 125 -24.55 19.29 -4.48
CA ASN A 125 -24.11 18.53 -5.67
C ASN A 125 -22.68 18.84 -6.16
N LYS A 126 -21.90 19.63 -5.42
CA LYS A 126 -20.49 19.89 -5.73
C LYS A 126 -19.62 18.73 -5.26
N LYS A 127 -18.55 18.46 -6.00
CA LYS A 127 -17.62 17.36 -5.72
C LYS A 127 -16.19 17.71 -6.11
N SER A 128 -15.23 16.96 -5.58
CA SER A 128 -13.88 16.85 -6.13
C SER A 128 -13.48 15.39 -6.23
N VAL A 129 -12.56 15.08 -7.14
CA VAL A 129 -12.05 13.73 -7.36
C VAL A 129 -10.58 13.67 -6.97
N LEU A 130 -10.21 12.64 -6.24
CA LEU A 130 -8.84 12.25 -5.96
C LEU A 130 -8.46 11.13 -6.94
N GLU A 131 -7.65 11.46 -7.94
CA GLU A 131 -7.28 10.50 -8.99
C GLU A 131 -6.12 9.59 -8.52
N GLY A 132 -6.28 8.28 -8.66
CA GLY A 132 -5.23 7.30 -8.36
C GLY A 132 -4.69 6.57 -9.58
N ALA A 133 -5.55 6.22 -10.54
CA ALA A 133 -5.09 5.58 -11.76
C ALA A 133 -4.27 6.52 -12.67
N THR A 134 -3.40 5.93 -13.48
CA THR A 134 -2.78 6.61 -14.63
C THR A 134 -3.83 6.92 -15.70
N GLN A 135 -3.47 7.75 -16.69
CA GLN A 135 -4.40 8.31 -17.69
C GLN A 135 -5.21 7.25 -18.47
N ASN A 136 -4.70 6.01 -18.54
CA ASN A 136 -5.35 4.88 -19.23
C ASN A 136 -5.98 3.85 -18.26
N GLY A 137 -6.15 4.16 -16.97
CA GLY A 137 -6.95 3.36 -16.02
C GLY A 137 -6.30 2.11 -15.43
N ARG A 138 -5.20 1.59 -15.97
CA ARG A 138 -4.77 0.21 -15.66
C ARG A 138 -3.76 0.00 -14.53
N LYS A 139 -3.20 1.09 -13.98
CA LYS A 139 -2.14 1.05 -12.97
C LYS A 139 -2.30 2.19 -11.97
N LEU A 140 -2.03 1.93 -10.69
CA LEU A 140 -1.95 2.98 -9.68
C LEU A 140 -0.72 3.85 -9.91
N ARG A 141 -0.91 5.17 -9.88
CA ARG A 141 0.16 6.15 -9.92
C ARG A 141 1.17 5.87 -8.80
N SER A 142 2.46 5.89 -9.15
CA SER A 142 3.55 5.73 -8.20
C SER A 142 4.60 6.82 -8.40
N ASN A 143 5.32 7.16 -7.33
CA ASN A 143 6.51 8.00 -7.38
C ASN A 143 7.78 7.21 -7.77
N SER A 144 7.69 5.91 -8.04
CA SER A 144 8.82 5.07 -8.36
C SER A 144 8.50 4.12 -9.51
N LYS A 145 9.47 3.97 -10.43
CA LYS A 145 9.41 2.97 -11.52
C LYS A 145 9.43 1.53 -10.99
N GLN A 146 9.96 1.33 -9.78
CA GLN A 146 10.05 0.03 -9.10
C GLN A 146 8.69 -0.57 -8.74
N LEU A 147 7.64 0.26 -8.64
CA LEU A 147 6.32 -0.17 -8.19
C LEU A 147 5.38 -0.36 -9.39
N ASN A 148 5.26 -1.60 -9.84
CA ASN A 148 4.38 -2.00 -10.94
C ASN A 148 2.98 -2.40 -10.45
N LEU A 149 2.20 -1.41 -10.02
CA LEU A 149 0.94 -1.62 -9.30
C LEU A 149 -0.26 -1.81 -10.23
N TYR A 150 -0.27 -2.93 -10.95
CA TYR A 150 -1.42 -3.36 -11.75
C TYR A 150 -2.45 -4.09 -10.90
N ARG A 151 -2.02 -4.94 -9.96
CA ARG A 151 -2.89 -5.85 -9.22
C ARG A 151 -2.84 -5.51 -7.73
N PHE A 152 -3.91 -4.99 -7.17
CA PHE A 152 -3.95 -4.66 -5.73
C PHE A 152 -5.36 -4.59 -5.18
N THR A 153 -5.47 -4.52 -3.85
CA THR A 153 -6.74 -4.21 -3.16
C THR A 153 -6.51 -3.21 -2.04
N LEU A 154 -7.49 -2.36 -1.74
CA LEU A 154 -7.47 -1.52 -0.54
C LEU A 154 -7.31 -2.40 0.71
N TYR A 155 -6.34 -2.07 1.56
CA TYR A 155 -5.99 -2.87 2.74
C TYR A 155 -6.31 -2.17 4.05
N SER A 156 -5.83 -0.94 4.24
CA SER A 156 -6.09 -0.18 5.46
C SER A 156 -6.00 1.32 5.21
N ASN A 157 -6.57 2.13 6.09
CA ASN A 157 -6.57 3.59 6.01
C ASN A 157 -6.07 4.14 7.35
N THR A 158 -5.18 5.14 7.35
CA THR A 158 -4.74 5.78 8.60
C THR A 158 -5.64 6.96 9.00
N GLY A 159 -6.37 7.55 8.05
CA GLY A 159 -7.10 8.80 8.27
C GLY A 159 -6.19 10.02 8.40
N GLN A 160 -4.96 9.94 7.88
CA GLN A 160 -3.97 11.02 7.90
C GLN A 160 -3.36 11.23 6.51
N ASN A 161 -4.22 11.35 5.49
CA ASN A 161 -3.85 11.43 4.09
C ASN A 161 -2.99 10.25 3.59
N LYS A 162 -3.08 9.11 4.27
CA LYS A 162 -2.31 7.90 3.98
C LYS A 162 -3.20 6.67 4.10
N LEU A 163 -3.15 5.82 3.09
CA LEU A 163 -3.75 4.50 3.09
C LEU A 163 -2.72 3.46 2.67
N TYR A 164 -3.10 2.19 2.77
CA TYR A 164 -2.28 1.09 2.33
C TYR A 164 -3.10 0.17 1.44
N ILE A 165 -2.43 -0.36 0.43
CA ILE A 165 -2.95 -1.41 -0.43
C ILE A 165 -2.19 -2.71 -0.17
N LYS A 166 -2.85 -3.83 -0.40
CA LYS A 166 -2.22 -5.14 -0.58
C LYS A 166 -1.94 -5.27 -2.07
N ALA A 167 -0.68 -5.12 -2.47
CA ALA A 167 -0.25 -5.24 -3.85
C ALA A 167 0.23 -6.66 -4.13
N ASP A 168 -0.15 -7.19 -5.28
CA ASP A 168 0.31 -8.46 -5.82
C ASP A 168 1.53 -8.22 -6.69
N THR A 169 2.65 -8.80 -6.29
CA THR A 169 3.91 -8.87 -7.01
C THR A 169 4.28 -7.54 -7.69
N PRO A 170 4.33 -6.41 -6.95
CA PRO A 170 4.61 -5.10 -7.54
C PRO A 170 6.02 -4.99 -8.12
N TYR A 171 6.89 -5.96 -7.82
CA TYR A 171 8.21 -6.16 -8.39
C TYR A 171 8.41 -7.64 -8.69
N SER A 172 8.63 -8.01 -9.94
CA SER A 172 8.68 -9.41 -10.35
C SER A 172 10.03 -10.05 -10.05
N ASN A 173 10.02 -11.22 -9.43
CA ASN A 173 11.18 -12.10 -9.28
C ASN A 173 10.76 -13.54 -9.60
N PHE A 174 11.36 -14.11 -10.65
CA PHE A 174 10.98 -15.43 -11.16
C PHE A 174 11.20 -16.55 -10.13
N TYR A 175 12.27 -16.46 -9.34
CA TYR A 175 12.60 -17.52 -8.38
C TYR A 175 11.77 -17.49 -7.11
N PHE A 176 11.25 -16.32 -6.71
CA PHE A 176 10.41 -16.18 -5.53
C PHE A 176 8.92 -16.35 -5.84
N GLY A 177 8.51 -16.07 -7.08
CA GLY A 177 7.13 -16.23 -7.53
C GLY A 177 6.19 -15.11 -7.09
N SER A 178 4.89 -15.42 -7.03
CA SER A 178 3.85 -14.49 -6.62
C SER A 178 3.93 -14.16 -5.13
N TYR A 179 3.73 -12.89 -4.78
CA TYR A 179 3.68 -12.47 -3.39
C TYR A 179 2.82 -11.23 -3.15
N TYR A 180 2.34 -11.04 -1.92
CA TYR A 180 1.55 -9.89 -1.51
C TYR A 180 2.30 -9.05 -0.49
N VAL A 181 2.34 -7.74 -0.74
CA VAL A 181 3.00 -6.77 0.14
C VAL A 181 2.12 -5.57 0.47
N LYS A 182 2.39 -4.97 1.63
CA LYS A 182 1.76 -3.73 2.08
C LYS A 182 2.46 -2.53 1.43
N VAL A 183 1.78 -1.82 0.53
CA VAL A 183 2.31 -0.62 -0.15
C VAL A 183 1.60 0.64 0.35
N PRO A 184 2.31 1.68 0.79
CA PRO A 184 1.71 2.94 1.19
C PRO A 184 1.25 3.76 -0.02
N VAL A 185 0.09 4.42 0.12
CA VAL A 185 -0.46 5.38 -0.84
C VAL A 185 -0.77 6.67 -0.10
N VAL A 186 -0.31 7.79 -0.63
CA VAL A 186 -0.44 9.11 0.01
C VAL A 186 -1.27 10.01 -0.88
N ILE A 187 -2.07 10.87 -0.25
CA ILE A 187 -2.89 11.87 -0.91
C ILE A 187 -2.10 13.17 -0.96
N LYS A 188 -1.78 13.63 -2.16
CA LYS A 188 -1.10 14.92 -2.39
C LYS A 188 -1.63 15.55 -3.66
N ASN A 189 -2.00 16.83 -3.61
CA ASN A 189 -2.46 17.61 -4.76
C ASN A 189 -3.60 16.94 -5.56
N GLY A 190 -4.61 16.42 -4.86
CA GLY A 190 -5.74 15.74 -5.50
C GLY A 190 -5.40 14.39 -6.12
N LYS A 191 -4.26 13.78 -5.78
CA LYS A 191 -3.80 12.50 -6.33
C LYS A 191 -3.54 11.49 -5.24
N LEU A 192 -3.97 10.25 -5.47
CA LEU A 192 -3.58 9.06 -4.71
C LEU A 192 -2.30 8.51 -5.37
N THR A 193 -1.16 8.60 -4.68
CA THR A 193 0.13 8.17 -5.23
C THR A 193 0.80 7.15 -4.32
N ALA A 194 1.06 5.95 -4.85
CA ALA A 194 1.85 4.94 -4.16
C ALA A 194 3.29 5.42 -3.94
N GLN A 195 3.82 5.16 -2.75
CA GLN A 195 5.15 5.60 -2.34
C GLN A 195 6.11 4.42 -2.24
N LYS A 196 7.33 4.62 -2.75
CA LYS A 196 8.46 3.75 -2.44
C LYS A 196 8.68 3.66 -0.93
N SER A 197 9.01 2.46 -0.46
CA SER A 197 9.47 2.19 0.91
C SER A 197 10.84 1.50 0.86
N SER A 198 11.59 1.54 1.97
CA SER A 198 12.88 0.83 2.10
C SER A 198 12.73 -0.69 2.02
N SER A 199 11.63 -1.21 2.58
CA SER A 199 11.13 -2.57 2.44
C SER A 199 9.60 -2.55 2.49
N TYR A 200 8.98 -3.65 2.08
CA TYR A 200 7.53 -3.83 2.11
C TYR A 200 7.17 -5.06 2.92
N ARG A 201 6.27 -4.90 3.88
CA ARG A 201 5.82 -5.99 4.75
C ARG A 201 5.03 -7.03 3.96
N ALA A 202 5.34 -8.30 4.14
CA ALA A 202 4.58 -9.42 3.61
C ALA A 202 3.16 -9.46 4.20
N LEU A 203 2.17 -9.76 3.36
CA LEU A 203 0.76 -9.87 3.71
C LEU A 203 0.16 -11.19 3.22
N GLY A 204 -1.01 -11.55 3.76
CA GLY A 204 -1.81 -12.67 3.28
C GLY A 204 -1.02 -13.96 3.14
N GLN A 205 -1.18 -14.62 1.99
CA GLN A 205 -0.55 -15.89 1.65
C GLN A 205 0.97 -15.83 1.77
N THR A 206 1.64 -14.75 1.35
CA THR A 206 3.11 -14.62 1.48
C THR A 206 3.59 -14.74 2.92
N LYS A 207 2.84 -14.16 3.85
CA LYS A 207 3.21 -14.18 5.27
C LYS A 207 2.96 -15.55 5.91
N SER A 208 1.91 -16.25 5.48
CA SER A 208 1.51 -17.54 6.06
C SER A 208 2.14 -18.75 5.36
N TYR A 209 2.59 -18.61 4.12
CA TYR A 209 3.17 -19.71 3.35
C TYR A 209 4.51 -20.13 3.93
N LEU A 210 4.69 -21.44 4.08
CA LEU A 210 5.95 -22.05 4.48
C LEU A 210 6.75 -22.38 3.22
N TYR A 211 7.77 -21.57 2.95
CA TYR A 211 8.68 -21.78 1.84
C TYR A 211 9.72 -22.83 2.22
N ARG A 212 10.21 -23.60 1.24
CA ARG A 212 11.29 -24.57 1.44
C ARG A 212 12.39 -24.37 0.40
N LEU A 213 13.64 -24.32 0.87
CA LEU A 213 14.81 -24.11 0.03
C LEU A 213 15.13 -25.38 -0.77
N LYS A 214 15.30 -25.23 -2.08
CA LYS A 214 15.77 -26.30 -2.98
C LYS A 214 17.28 -26.51 -2.90
N ARG A 215 18.02 -25.51 -2.44
CA ARG A 215 19.47 -25.52 -2.29
C ARG A 215 19.92 -24.64 -1.13
N SER A 216 21.15 -24.82 -0.70
CA SER A 216 21.73 -23.99 0.35
C SER A 216 21.83 -22.53 -0.10
N MET A 217 21.52 -21.60 0.81
CA MET A 217 21.56 -20.16 0.57
C MET A 217 22.22 -19.45 1.75
N ALA A 218 22.90 -18.34 1.46
CA ALA A 218 23.37 -17.43 2.50
C ALA A 218 22.18 -16.65 3.10
N LEU A 219 22.12 -16.64 4.42
CA LEU A 219 21.20 -15.83 5.22
C LEU A 219 21.98 -14.63 5.76
N TYR A 220 21.80 -13.50 5.10
CA TYR A 220 22.50 -12.24 5.35
C TYR A 220 21.89 -11.47 6.53
N GLU A 221 22.70 -10.77 7.32
CA GLU A 221 22.19 -9.91 8.39
C GLU A 221 21.45 -8.68 7.85
N LYS A 222 21.92 -8.14 6.72
CA LYS A 222 21.34 -6.97 6.03
C LYS A 222 20.89 -7.38 4.63
N ALA A 223 20.02 -6.58 4.03
CA ALA A 223 19.62 -6.74 2.63
C ALA A 223 20.76 -6.29 1.68
N SER A 224 21.88 -7.01 1.72
CA SER A 224 23.08 -6.84 0.91
C SER A 224 23.89 -8.14 0.91
N THR A 225 24.32 -8.59 -0.27
CA THR A 225 25.21 -9.76 -0.42
C THR A 225 26.62 -9.54 0.12
N SER A 226 27.00 -8.30 0.42
CA SER A 226 28.28 -7.96 1.07
C SER A 226 28.25 -8.02 2.60
N SER A 227 27.08 -8.28 3.20
CA SER A 227 26.98 -8.37 4.67
C SER A 227 27.36 -9.77 5.19
N SER A 228 27.68 -9.85 6.47
CA SER A 228 27.88 -11.12 7.16
C SER A 228 26.67 -12.03 6.97
N SER A 229 26.95 -13.33 6.86
CA SER A 229 25.92 -14.32 6.62
C SER A 229 26.25 -15.65 7.26
N VAL A 230 25.21 -16.46 7.44
CA VAL A 230 25.31 -17.88 7.79
C VAL A 230 24.65 -18.70 6.69
N ILE A 231 25.05 -19.96 6.53
CA ILE A 231 24.41 -20.83 5.54
C ILE A 231 23.12 -21.44 6.10
N CYS A 232 22.05 -21.34 5.33
CA CYS A 232 20.86 -22.17 5.46
C CYS A 232 20.95 -23.30 4.44
N TYR A 233 20.88 -24.55 4.90
CA TYR A 233 21.02 -25.71 4.04
C TYR A 233 19.76 -25.98 3.21
N SER A 234 19.92 -26.71 2.11
CA SER A 234 18.80 -27.27 1.34
C SER A 234 17.78 -27.98 2.25
N GLY A 235 16.50 -27.90 1.90
CA GLY A 235 15.38 -28.44 2.67
C GLY A 235 14.97 -27.59 3.88
N SER A 236 15.76 -26.57 4.27
CA SER A 236 15.37 -25.62 5.32
C SER A 236 14.11 -24.86 4.91
N SER A 237 13.22 -24.62 5.87
CA SER A 237 11.96 -23.93 5.64
C SER A 237 11.90 -22.57 6.32
N PHE A 238 11.09 -21.64 5.79
CA PHE A 238 10.98 -20.29 6.31
C PHE A 238 9.64 -19.62 5.99
N HIS A 239 9.31 -18.57 6.75
CA HIS A 239 8.25 -17.61 6.43
C HIS A 239 8.83 -16.27 5.99
N ALA A 240 8.24 -15.66 4.97
CA ALA A 240 8.61 -14.33 4.52
C ALA A 240 7.98 -13.24 5.40
N LEU A 241 8.78 -12.25 5.78
CA LEU A 241 8.39 -11.15 6.66
C LEU A 241 8.32 -9.81 5.92
N GLU A 242 9.36 -9.51 5.14
CA GLU A 242 9.49 -8.28 4.36
C GLU A 242 10.21 -8.56 3.04
N LEU A 243 9.96 -7.72 2.05
CA LEU A 243 10.56 -7.80 0.74
C LEU A 243 11.17 -6.46 0.36
N LYS A 244 12.36 -6.48 -0.21
CA LYS A 244 13.10 -5.30 -0.67
C LYS A 244 13.70 -5.61 -2.04
N PRO A 245 13.30 -4.91 -3.11
CA PRO A 245 13.94 -5.12 -4.40
C PRO A 245 15.39 -4.62 -4.35
N ALA A 246 16.28 -5.37 -4.99
CA ALA A 246 17.73 -5.09 -5.02
C ALA A 246 18.09 -3.96 -6.00
N GLN A 247 17.22 -3.69 -6.97
CA GLN A 247 17.43 -2.72 -8.03
C GLN A 247 16.24 -1.76 -8.15
N ASN A 248 16.45 -0.64 -8.84
CA ASN A 248 15.40 0.33 -9.19
C ASN A 248 14.72 -0.02 -10.53
N SER A 249 14.54 -1.30 -10.81
CA SER A 249 13.75 -1.85 -11.93
C SER A 249 12.42 -2.40 -11.40
N ASP A 250 11.50 -2.80 -12.28
CA ASP A 250 10.28 -3.55 -11.94
C ASP A 250 10.47 -5.08 -12.01
N THR A 251 11.62 -5.53 -12.51
CA THR A 251 12.05 -6.94 -12.54
C THR A 251 13.45 -7.12 -11.98
N GLY A 252 13.75 -8.23 -11.32
CA GLY A 252 15.14 -8.62 -11.02
C GLY A 252 15.36 -9.11 -9.60
N GLY A 253 16.54 -8.82 -9.05
CA GLY A 253 16.96 -9.28 -7.72
C GLY A 253 16.06 -8.81 -6.58
N LEU A 254 15.78 -9.70 -5.63
CA LEU A 254 14.88 -9.50 -4.52
C LEU A 254 15.52 -9.99 -3.22
N TYR A 255 15.62 -9.11 -2.23
CA TYR A 255 15.94 -9.49 -0.86
C TYR A 255 14.64 -9.79 -0.10
N VAL A 256 14.57 -10.95 0.54
CA VAL A 256 13.43 -11.38 1.35
C VAL A 256 13.91 -11.54 2.78
N LYS A 257 13.37 -10.75 3.69
CA LYS A 257 13.56 -10.96 5.13
C LYS A 257 12.73 -12.15 5.55
N VAL A 258 13.36 -13.12 6.19
CA VAL A 258 12.73 -14.39 6.54
C VAL A 258 12.88 -14.70 8.02
N LYS A 259 11.94 -15.47 8.55
CA LYS A 259 12.12 -16.23 9.79
C LYS A 259 12.21 -17.70 9.42
N MET A 260 13.38 -18.30 9.62
CA MET A 260 13.61 -19.73 9.42
C MET A 260 12.84 -20.53 10.47
N SER A 261 12.48 -21.78 10.15
CA SER A 261 11.86 -22.69 11.14
C SER A 261 12.77 -22.97 12.33
N SER A 262 14.09 -22.81 12.18
CA SER A 262 15.07 -22.84 13.27
C SER A 262 15.04 -21.61 14.19
N GLY A 263 14.20 -20.62 13.91
CA GLY A 263 14.10 -19.37 14.66
C GLY A 263 15.03 -18.25 14.17
N LYS A 264 16.09 -18.58 13.41
CA LYS A 264 17.01 -17.58 12.83
C LYS A 264 16.26 -16.61 11.91
N THR A 265 16.66 -15.35 11.93
CA THR A 265 16.10 -14.29 11.08
C THR A 265 17.20 -13.62 10.29
N GLY A 266 16.94 -13.30 9.03
CA GLY A 266 17.90 -12.62 8.16
C GLY A 266 17.30 -12.39 6.78
N TRP A 267 18.15 -12.10 5.80
CA TRP A 267 17.77 -11.82 4.42
C TRP A 267 18.30 -12.91 3.49
N LEU A 268 17.40 -13.51 2.73
CA LEU A 268 17.77 -14.32 1.57
C LEU A 268 17.76 -13.45 0.32
N TYR A 269 18.72 -13.66 -0.58
CA TYR A 269 18.78 -12.97 -1.86
C TYR A 269 18.36 -13.91 -3.01
N PHE A 270 17.34 -13.52 -3.74
CA PHE A 270 16.90 -14.15 -4.97
C PHE A 270 17.36 -13.27 -6.13
N PRO A 271 18.27 -13.71 -7.01
CA PRO A 271 18.77 -12.87 -8.09
C PRO A 271 17.75 -12.67 -9.21
N SER A 272 18.10 -11.83 -10.18
CA SER A 272 17.40 -11.75 -11.47
C SER A 272 17.41 -13.11 -12.17
N TYR A 273 16.40 -13.35 -13.00
CA TYR A 273 16.26 -14.59 -13.77
C TYR A 273 17.49 -14.87 -14.64
N SER A 274 17.84 -16.15 -14.74
CA SER A 274 18.86 -16.71 -15.62
C SER A 274 18.33 -18.04 -16.16
N SER A 275 18.44 -18.24 -17.47
CA SER A 275 18.02 -19.48 -18.14
C SER A 275 18.82 -20.71 -17.71
N TYR A 276 19.98 -20.51 -17.09
CA TYR A 276 20.88 -21.58 -16.65
C TYR A 276 20.64 -22.01 -15.20
N ASP A 277 19.71 -21.37 -14.51
CA ASP A 277 19.51 -21.61 -13.08
C ASP A 277 18.24 -22.43 -12.80
N THR A 278 18.39 -23.50 -12.01
CA THR A 278 17.34 -24.48 -11.72
C THR A 278 16.43 -24.06 -10.54
N GLY A 279 16.64 -22.88 -9.97
CA GLY A 279 15.76 -22.25 -8.98
C GLY A 279 16.16 -22.45 -7.52
N TYR A 280 15.55 -21.67 -6.63
CA TYR A 280 15.94 -21.57 -5.21
C TYR A 280 14.93 -22.20 -4.23
N LEU A 281 13.69 -22.37 -4.66
CA LEU A 281 12.60 -22.92 -3.85
C LEU A 281 12.14 -24.25 -4.42
N GLU A 282 11.73 -25.18 -3.56
CA GLU A 282 11.14 -26.45 -4.00
C GLU A 282 9.82 -26.21 -4.74
N ASN A 283 9.02 -25.26 -4.23
CA ASN A 283 7.76 -24.84 -4.82
C ASN A 283 7.72 -23.31 -4.90
N VAL A 284 7.59 -22.80 -6.12
CA VAL A 284 7.45 -21.36 -6.39
C VAL A 284 5.96 -21.01 -6.42
N PRO A 285 5.47 -20.13 -5.53
CA PRO A 285 4.06 -19.76 -5.52
C PRO A 285 3.59 -19.08 -6.80
N GLY A 286 2.40 -19.47 -7.28
CA GLY A 286 1.68 -18.86 -8.41
C GLY A 286 0.26 -18.48 -8.03
N TRP A 287 0.09 -17.61 -7.03
CA TRP A 287 -1.24 -17.16 -6.55
C TRP A 287 -1.91 -16.12 -7.47
N GLY A 288 -1.36 -15.92 -8.66
CA GLY A 288 -1.76 -14.94 -9.66
C GLY A 288 -3.03 -15.33 -10.40
#